data_AF-A0A3B9SUW1-F1
#
_entry.id   AF-A0A3B9SUW1-F1
#
_cell.length_a   1.000
_cell.length_b   1.000
_cell.length_c   1.000
_cell.angle_alpha   90.00
_cell.angle_beta   90.00
_cell.angle_gamma   90.00
#
_symmetry.space_group_name_H-M   'P 1'
#
loop_
_entity.id
_entity.type
_entity.pdbx_description
1 polymer ?
#
loop_
_entity_poly.entity_id
_entity_poly.type
_entity_poly.pdbx_seq_one_letter_code
_entity_poly.pdbx_strand_id
1 'polypeptide(L)'
;MMNFIAIDVETANADMASICQIGLAKYENGVLADEWKSYVDPEDYFDGINISIHGIYESTVKGAPTFPKLADTLRSYLENLVVVCHTHFDRVAVNQAAQRYDIIIPKCTWLDSARVARRAWTECAWKGYGLYNVCKMLGHEFKHQDTGGLNLQKNSVA
;
A
#
# COMPACT_ATOMS: atom_id res chain seq x y z
N MET A 1 11.30 -13.93 15.76
CA MET A 1 10.91 -13.49 14.40
C MET A 1 10.29 -12.09 14.51
N MET A 2 10.21 -11.34 13.40
CA MET A 2 9.79 -9.93 13.40
C MET A 2 8.27 -9.80 13.22
N ASN A 3 7.66 -8.83 13.92
CA ASN A 3 6.27 -8.44 13.73
C ASN A 3 6.23 -7.15 12.91
N PHE A 4 5.38 -7.08 11.89
CA PHE A 4 5.24 -5.91 11.03
C PHE A 4 3.88 -5.86 10.34
N ILE A 5 3.52 -4.68 9.84
CA ILE A 5 2.37 -4.48 8.95
C ILE A 5 2.90 -4.21 7.54
N ALA A 6 2.45 -4.96 6.54
CA ALA A 6 2.59 -4.54 5.15
C ALA A 6 1.41 -3.63 4.77
N ILE A 7 1.69 -2.51 4.10
CA ILE A 7 0.68 -1.58 3.61
C ILE A 7 0.82 -1.40 2.10
N ASP A 8 -0.32 -1.22 1.44
CA ASP A 8 -0.48 -0.98 0.02
C ASP A 8 -1.65 -0.02 -0.19
N VAL A 9 -1.48 0.99 -1.05
CA VAL A 9 -2.54 1.98 -1.35
C VAL A 9 -2.68 2.21 -2.84
N GLU A 10 -3.90 2.52 -3.26
CA GLU A 10 -4.22 2.96 -4.62
C GLU A 10 -4.68 4.42 -4.56
N THR A 11 -4.35 5.23 -5.57
CA THR A 11 -4.77 6.65 -5.67
C THR A 11 -5.68 6.85 -6.87
N ALA A 12 -6.67 7.73 -6.73
CA ALA A 12 -7.64 8.01 -7.78
C ALA A 12 -7.03 8.76 -8.97
N ASN A 13 -6.02 9.59 -8.72
CA ASN A 13 -5.34 10.37 -9.75
C ASN A 13 -3.84 10.59 -9.39
N ALA A 14 -3.18 11.53 -10.07
CA ALA A 14 -1.76 11.84 -9.88
C ALA A 14 -1.44 12.54 -8.54
N ASP A 15 -2.43 13.12 -7.86
CA ASP A 15 -2.27 13.59 -6.48
C ASP A 15 -2.18 12.39 -5.54
N MET A 16 -1.05 12.22 -4.86
CA MET A 16 -0.85 11.10 -3.94
C MET A 16 -1.73 11.20 -2.68
N ALA A 17 -2.34 12.36 -2.40
CA ALA A 17 -3.34 12.49 -1.35
C ALA A 17 -4.70 11.85 -1.71
N SER A 18 -4.94 11.52 -2.99
CA SER A 18 -6.21 11.00 -3.51
C SER A 18 -6.41 9.49 -3.27
N ILE A 19 -5.99 8.97 -2.12
CA ILE A 19 -6.10 7.54 -1.80
C ILE A 19 -7.56 7.07 -1.96
N CYS A 20 -7.77 6.05 -2.80
CA CYS A 20 -9.08 5.45 -3.07
C CYS A 20 -9.21 4.01 -2.56
N GLN A 21 -8.11 3.40 -2.13
CA GLN A 21 -8.09 2.11 -1.42
C GLN A 21 -6.87 2.03 -0.50
N ILE A 22 -7.06 1.41 0.67
CA ILE A 22 -5.98 1.05 1.58
C ILE A 22 -6.07 -0.43 1.91
N GLY A 23 -4.92 -1.08 1.89
CA GLY A 23 -4.72 -2.45 2.27
C GLY A 23 -3.68 -2.60 3.39
N LEU A 24 -3.96 -3.47 4.36
CA LEU A 24 -3.05 -3.84 5.46
C LEU A 24 -2.97 -5.36 5.63
N ALA A 25 -1.77 -5.89 5.77
CA ALA A 25 -1.51 -7.27 6.15
C ALA A 25 -0.59 -7.33 7.38
N LYS A 26 -1.09 -7.89 8.48
CA LYS A 26 -0.37 -8.02 9.73
C LYS A 26 0.38 -9.35 9.77
N TYR A 27 1.68 -9.29 10.00
CA TYR A 27 2.52 -10.46 10.21
C TYR A 27 3.00 -10.53 11.65
N GLU A 28 2.82 -11.69 12.27
CA GLU A 28 3.33 -12.02 13.58
C GLU A 28 4.20 -13.27 13.50
N ASN A 29 5.44 -13.17 13.97
CA ASN A 29 6.40 -14.27 13.90
C ASN A 29 6.55 -14.88 12.49
N GLY A 30 6.50 -14.05 11.45
CA GLY A 30 6.62 -14.50 10.05
C GLY A 30 5.37 -15.18 9.48
N VAL A 31 4.25 -15.20 10.20
CA VAL A 31 2.97 -15.75 9.74
C VAL A 31 1.97 -14.61 9.56
N LEU A 32 1.16 -14.68 8.50
CA LEU A 32 0.04 -13.75 8.30
C LEU A 32 -1.01 -13.97 9.41
N ALA A 33 -1.23 -12.94 10.22
CA ALA A 33 -2.08 -12.99 11.40
C ALA A 33 -3.43 -12.29 11.19
N ASP A 34 -3.47 -11.23 10.38
CA ASP A 34 -4.68 -10.48 10.08
C ASP A 34 -4.56 -9.73 8.75
N GLU A 35 -5.69 -9.46 8.11
CA GLU A 35 -5.79 -8.65 6.89
C GLU A 35 -6.96 -7.68 7.00
N TRP A 36 -6.71 -6.43 6.61
CA TRP A 36 -7.74 -5.40 6.57
C TRP A 36 -7.65 -4.62 5.26
N LYS A 37 -8.81 -4.28 4.70
CA LYS A 37 -8.90 -3.47 3.49
C LYS A 37 -10.12 -2.57 3.54
N SER A 38 -10.01 -1.41 2.91
CA SER A 38 -11.14 -0.49 2.74
C SER A 38 -10.98 0.29 1.45
N TYR A 39 -12.10 0.49 0.75
CA TYR A 39 -12.21 1.59 -0.21
C TYR A 39 -12.25 2.90 0.56
N VAL A 40 -11.75 3.94 -0.08
CA VAL A 40 -11.72 5.30 0.46
C VAL A 40 -12.39 6.20 -0.56
N ASP A 41 -13.31 7.06 -0.12
CA ASP A 41 -13.75 8.18 -0.94
C ASP A 41 -12.66 9.26 -0.87
N PRO A 42 -11.91 9.52 -1.97
CA PRO A 42 -10.84 10.51 -1.98
C PRO A 42 -11.39 11.94 -2.01
N GLU A 43 -12.71 12.12 -2.20
CA GLU A 43 -13.35 13.41 -2.45
C GLU A 43 -12.71 14.13 -3.65
N ASP A 44 -12.43 13.36 -4.71
CA ASP A 44 -11.65 13.79 -5.87
C ASP A 44 -12.05 13.02 -7.15
N TYR A 45 -11.57 13.49 -8.30
CA TYR A 45 -11.80 12.85 -9.58
C TYR A 45 -10.90 11.62 -9.79
N PHE A 46 -11.34 10.68 -10.64
CA PHE A 46 -10.56 9.50 -11.01
C PHE A 46 -9.98 9.65 -12.42
N ASP A 47 -8.66 9.50 -12.53
CA ASP A 47 -7.96 9.52 -13.82
C ASP A 47 -8.03 8.14 -14.50
N GLY A 48 -8.26 8.13 -15.82
CA GLY A 48 -8.32 6.90 -16.62
C GLY A 48 -7.04 6.06 -16.54
N ILE A 49 -5.87 6.69 -16.36
CA ILE A 49 -4.61 5.96 -16.20
C ILE A 49 -4.62 5.16 -14.88
N ASN A 50 -4.95 5.80 -13.76
CA ASN A 50 -5.08 5.15 -12.45
C ASN A 50 -6.12 4.04 -12.49
N ILE A 51 -7.31 4.32 -13.04
CA ILE A 51 -8.36 3.32 -13.25
C ILE A 51 -7.82 2.14 -14.09
N SER A 52 -7.06 2.38 -15.16
CA SER A 52 -6.51 1.29 -15.98
C SER A 52 -5.55 0.38 -15.22
N ILE A 53 -4.87 0.93 -14.21
CA ILE A 53 -3.93 0.21 -13.36
C ILE A 53 -4.70 -0.65 -12.36
N HIS A 54 -5.68 -0.10 -11.63
CA HIS A 54 -6.32 -0.76 -10.48
C HIS A 54 -7.78 -1.16 -10.61
N GLY A 55 -8.48 -0.70 -11.64
CA GLY A 55 -9.87 -1.05 -11.91
C GLY A 55 -10.87 -0.52 -10.86
N ILE A 56 -10.47 0.52 -10.10
CA ILE A 56 -11.34 1.16 -9.09
C ILE A 56 -11.90 2.40 -9.75
N TYR A 57 -13.21 2.41 -9.92
CA TYR A 57 -13.93 3.54 -10.50
C TYR A 57 -14.47 4.42 -9.38
N GLU A 58 -14.78 5.66 -9.69
CA GLU A 58 -15.50 6.56 -8.78
C GLU A 58 -16.80 5.92 -8.24
N SER A 59 -17.51 5.16 -9.08
CA SER A 59 -18.71 4.42 -8.68
C SER A 59 -18.44 3.31 -7.66
N THR A 60 -17.23 2.74 -7.64
CA THR A 60 -16.80 1.70 -6.68
C THR A 60 -16.68 2.26 -5.27
N VAL A 61 -16.21 3.51 -5.13
CA VAL A 61 -15.99 4.16 -3.83
C VAL A 61 -17.22 4.92 -3.33
N LYS A 62 -18.35 4.87 -4.05
CA LYS A 62 -19.57 5.57 -3.66
C LYS A 62 -20.07 5.09 -2.29
N GLY A 63 -20.08 5.98 -1.31
CA GLY A 63 -20.48 5.68 0.07
C GLY A 63 -19.38 5.05 0.93
N ALA A 64 -18.17 4.91 0.40
CA ALA A 64 -17.00 4.55 1.17
C ALA A 64 -16.66 5.64 2.22
N PRO A 65 -15.95 5.29 3.30
CA PRO A 65 -15.43 6.29 4.23
C PRO A 65 -14.41 7.21 3.54
N THR A 66 -14.39 8.48 3.93
CA THR A 66 -13.27 9.38 3.58
C THR A 66 -12.05 9.03 4.44
N PHE A 67 -10.86 9.46 4.02
CA PHE A 67 -9.61 9.15 4.74
C PHE A 67 -9.67 9.49 6.25
N PRO A 68 -10.24 10.63 6.70
CA PRO A 68 -10.37 10.94 8.13
C PRO A 68 -11.17 9.91 8.94
N LYS A 69 -12.20 9.30 8.34
CA LYS A 69 -13.02 8.29 9.01
C LYS A 69 -12.25 6.99 9.28
N LEU A 70 -11.10 6.80 8.63
CA LEU A 70 -10.24 5.64 8.81
C LEU A 70 -9.05 5.90 9.73
N ALA A 71 -8.86 7.14 10.21
CA ALA A 71 -7.66 7.53 10.97
C ALA A 71 -7.44 6.68 12.23
N ASP A 72 -8.49 6.40 12.99
CA ASP A 72 -8.38 5.58 14.21
C ASP A 72 -8.07 4.11 13.90
N THR A 73 -8.64 3.59 12.81
CA THR A 73 -8.31 2.24 12.32
C THR A 73 -6.86 2.18 11.87
N LEU A 74 -6.39 3.13 11.07
CA LEU A 74 -4.98 3.19 10.67
C LEU A 74 -4.07 3.33 11.90
N ARG A 75 -4.46 4.09 12.92
CA ARG A 75 -3.72 4.18 14.17
C ARG A 75 -3.61 2.84 14.89
N SER A 76 -4.70 2.09 15.01
CA SER A 76 -4.68 0.79 15.70
C SER A 76 -3.77 -0.23 15.01
N TYR A 77 -3.65 -0.15 13.68
CA TYR A 77 -2.73 -1.00 12.92
C TYR A 77 -1.28 -0.52 12.92
N LEU A 78 -1.02 0.80 12.85
CA LEU A 78 0.32 1.30 12.52
C LEU A 78 1.13 1.79 13.73
N GLU A 79 0.47 2.24 14.81
CA GLU A 79 1.13 2.91 15.93
C GLU A 79 2.16 2.00 16.62
N ASN A 80 3.38 2.53 16.80
CA ASN A 80 4.55 1.88 17.40
C ASN A 80 4.99 0.57 16.73
N LEU A 81 4.56 0.29 15.49
CA LEU A 81 4.96 -0.89 14.74
C LEU A 81 5.91 -0.55 13.58
N VAL A 82 6.51 -1.61 13.03
CA VAL A 82 7.22 -1.55 11.75
C VAL A 82 6.20 -1.67 10.64
N VAL A 83 6.19 -0.69 9.74
CA VAL A 83 5.29 -0.63 8.60
C VAL A 83 6.12 -0.79 7.33
N VAL A 84 5.84 -1.84 6.59
CA VAL A 84 6.54 -2.24 5.38
C VAL A 84 5.74 -1.77 4.17
N CYS A 85 6.39 -0.99 3.32
CA CYS A 85 5.92 -0.68 1.97
C CYS A 85 6.90 -1.25 0.95
N HIS A 86 6.54 -1.21 -0.33
CA HIS A 86 7.45 -1.56 -1.41
C HIS A 86 7.68 -0.32 -2.28
N THR A 87 8.88 0.24 -2.22
CA THR A 87 9.17 1.63 -2.63
C THR A 87 8.50 2.66 -1.71
N HIS A 88 8.75 3.95 -1.94
CA HIS A 88 8.30 5.01 -1.04
C HIS A 88 6.85 5.44 -1.25
N PHE A 89 6.16 4.94 -2.29
CA PHE A 89 4.87 5.45 -2.74
C PHE A 89 3.81 5.45 -1.63
N ASP A 90 3.55 4.28 -1.02
CA ASP A 90 2.48 4.12 -0.01
C ASP A 90 2.70 5.04 1.19
N ARG A 91 3.94 5.14 1.64
CA ARG A 91 4.31 6.05 2.73
C ARG A 91 4.01 7.50 2.34
N VAL A 92 4.41 7.93 1.14
CA VAL A 92 4.20 9.32 0.72
C VAL A 92 2.71 9.61 0.59
N ALA A 93 1.94 8.72 -0.04
CA ALA A 93 0.50 8.85 -0.18
C ALA A 93 -0.21 8.98 1.18
N VAL A 94 0.08 8.07 2.14
CA VAL A 94 -0.49 8.16 3.50
C VAL A 94 -0.12 9.46 4.19
N ASN A 95 1.12 9.95 4.01
CA ASN A 95 1.52 11.23 4.57
C ASN A 95 0.78 12.42 3.97
N GLN A 96 0.63 12.46 2.64
CA GLN A 96 -0.06 13.55 1.95
C GLN A 96 -1.56 13.53 2.24
N ALA A 97 -2.19 12.36 2.25
CA ALA A 97 -3.60 12.21 2.61
C ALA A 97 -3.85 12.70 4.04
N ALA A 98 -3.00 12.32 5.00
CA ALA A 98 -3.13 12.83 6.37
C ALA A 98 -2.93 14.35 6.46
N GLN A 99 -1.96 14.91 5.73
CA GLN A 99 -1.74 16.36 5.67
C GLN A 99 -2.94 17.11 5.07
N ARG A 100 -3.60 16.57 4.04
CA ARG A 100 -4.80 17.16 3.42
C ARG A 100 -5.93 17.40 4.42
N TYR A 101 -6.00 16.60 5.49
CA TYR A 101 -7.04 16.68 6.52
C TYR A 101 -6.52 17.10 7.91
N ASP A 102 -5.29 17.62 8.00
CA ASP A 102 -4.64 18.00 9.27
C ASP A 102 -4.62 16.86 10.32
N ILE A 103 -4.47 15.62 9.86
CA ILE A 103 -4.43 14.42 10.71
C ILE A 103 -3.00 14.11 11.13
N ILE A 104 -2.80 13.89 12.43
CA ILE A 104 -1.53 13.39 12.96
C ILE A 104 -1.40 11.90 12.66
N ILE A 105 -0.45 11.56 11.79
CA ILE A 105 -0.13 10.19 11.41
C ILE A 105 0.39 9.42 12.64
N PRO A 106 0.02 8.14 12.80
CA PRO A 106 0.55 7.27 13.86
C PRO A 106 2.08 7.23 13.82
N LYS A 107 2.74 7.24 14.99
CA LYS A 107 4.19 7.08 15.02
C LYS A 107 4.53 5.64 14.65
N CYS A 108 5.24 5.43 13.56
CA CYS A 108 5.64 4.10 13.12
C CYS A 108 7.05 4.12 12.50
N THR A 109 7.66 2.95 12.37
CA THR A 109 8.95 2.80 11.69
C THR A 109 8.73 2.27 10.28
N TRP A 110 8.96 3.11 9.28
CA TRP A 110 8.86 2.71 7.88
C TRP A 110 10.05 1.87 7.41
N LEU A 111 9.76 0.73 6.80
CA LEU A 111 10.73 -0.15 6.14
C LEU A 111 10.37 -0.29 4.66
N ASP A 112 11.27 0.10 3.78
CA ASP A 112 11.10 -0.10 2.33
C ASP A 112 11.68 -1.46 1.92
N SER A 113 10.79 -2.39 1.58
CA SER A 113 11.17 -3.75 1.18
C SER A 113 11.98 -3.79 -0.13
N ALA A 114 11.83 -2.82 -1.03
CA ALA A 114 12.67 -2.73 -2.22
C ALA A 114 14.12 -2.41 -1.85
N ARG A 115 14.33 -1.53 -0.85
CA ARG A 115 15.68 -1.26 -0.31
C ARG A 115 16.27 -2.46 0.40
N VAL A 116 15.45 -3.26 1.09
CA VAL A 116 15.88 -4.53 1.68
C VAL A 116 16.32 -5.49 0.57
N ALA A 117 15.50 -5.67 -0.47
CA ALA A 117 15.79 -6.57 -1.57
C ALA A 117 17.10 -6.20 -2.29
N ARG A 118 17.31 -4.92 -2.58
CA ARG A 118 18.54 -4.41 -3.21
C ARG A 118 19.82 -4.67 -2.39
N ARG A 119 19.69 -4.82 -1.07
CA ARG A 119 20.81 -5.10 -0.16
C ARG A 119 21.01 -6.59 0.08
N ALA A 120 19.93 -7.37 0.02
CA ALA A 120 19.94 -8.80 0.29
C ALA A 120 20.37 -9.62 -0.94
N TRP A 121 20.00 -9.19 -2.15
CA TRP A 121 20.24 -9.93 -3.40
C TRP A 121 21.01 -9.08 -4.42
N THR A 122 22.10 -9.63 -4.94
CA THR A 122 22.97 -8.95 -5.93
C THR A 122 22.27 -8.81 -7.28
N GLU A 123 21.39 -9.76 -7.62
CA GLU A 123 20.56 -9.79 -8.82
C GLU A 123 19.61 -8.59 -8.90
N CYS A 124 19.16 -8.10 -7.74
CA CYS A 124 18.24 -6.98 -7.62
C CYS A 124 18.92 -5.66 -7.22
N ALA A 125 20.24 -5.63 -7.01
CA ALA A 125 20.94 -4.49 -6.40
C ALA A 125 20.73 -3.16 -7.16
N TRP A 126 20.70 -3.23 -8.50
CA TRP A 126 20.64 -2.07 -9.39
C TRP A 126 19.36 -1.98 -10.22
N LYS A 127 18.74 -3.11 -10.56
CA LYS A 127 17.50 -3.20 -11.36
C LYS A 127 16.73 -4.46 -10.97
N GLY A 128 15.46 -4.55 -11.36
CA GLY A 128 14.66 -5.75 -11.10
C GLY A 128 14.27 -5.95 -9.63
N TYR A 129 14.36 -4.90 -8.81
CA TYR A 129 13.89 -4.91 -7.42
C TYR A 129 12.40 -4.58 -7.27
N GLY A 130 11.70 -4.32 -8.39
CA GLY A 130 10.24 -4.18 -8.39
C GLY A 130 9.57 -5.49 -7.97
N LEU A 131 8.45 -5.37 -7.28
CA LEU A 131 7.80 -6.46 -6.55
C LEU A 131 7.58 -7.71 -7.40
N TYR A 132 7.13 -7.53 -8.65
CA TYR A 132 6.97 -8.62 -9.62
C TYR A 132 8.22 -9.49 -9.77
N ASN A 133 9.36 -8.85 -10.02
CA ASN A 133 10.62 -9.54 -10.26
C ASN A 133 11.15 -10.18 -8.98
N VAL A 134 10.97 -9.51 -7.83
CA VAL A 134 11.40 -10.04 -6.53
C VAL A 134 10.62 -11.31 -6.17
N CYS A 135 9.28 -11.33 -6.25
CA CYS A 135 8.56 -12.56 -5.89
C CYS A 135 8.84 -13.69 -6.89
N LYS A 136 8.99 -13.38 -8.19
CA LYS A 136 9.42 -14.36 -9.20
C LYS A 136 10.77 -14.97 -8.86
N MET A 137 11.75 -14.15 -8.47
CA MET A 137 13.08 -14.61 -8.04
C MET A 137 13.00 -15.52 -6.82
N LEU A 138 12.08 -15.23 -5.89
CA LEU A 138 11.86 -16.03 -4.67
C LEU A 138 10.99 -17.27 -4.90
N GLY A 139 10.58 -17.56 -6.15
CA GLY A 139 9.77 -18.74 -6.47
C GLY A 139 8.29 -18.63 -6.08
N HIS A 140 7.80 -17.41 -5.82
CA HIS A 140 6.38 -17.16 -5.59
C HIS A 140 5.67 -16.83 -6.91
N GLU A 141 4.59 -17.55 -7.21
CA GLU A 141 3.73 -17.25 -8.35
C GLU A 141 2.83 -16.06 -8.07
N PHE A 142 2.84 -15.09 -8.98
CA PHE A 142 1.85 -14.01 -9.01
C PHE A 142 0.52 -14.58 -9.48
N LYS A 143 -0.43 -14.75 -8.54
CA LYS A 143 -1.84 -14.92 -8.89
C LYS A 143 -2.44 -13.55 -9.08
N HIS A 144 -2.81 -13.20 -10.31
CA HIS A 144 -3.64 -12.03 -10.58
C HIS A 144 -4.99 -12.28 -9.90
N GLN A 145 -5.25 -11.65 -8.76
CA GLN A 145 -6.57 -11.68 -8.15
C GLN A 145 -7.39 -10.53 -8.73
N ASP A 146 -8.44 -10.90 -9.44
CA ASP A 146 -9.45 -9.97 -9.95
C ASP A 146 -10.01 -9.09 -8.82
N THR A 147 -10.03 -7.79 -9.07
CA THR A 147 -10.87 -6.76 -8.43
C THR A 147 -11.16 -6.92 -6.92
N GLY A 148 -10.42 -6.17 -6.11
CA GLY A 148 -10.76 -5.89 -4.70
C GLY A 148 -9.96 -6.68 -3.65
N GLY A 149 -8.99 -7.49 -4.05
CA GLY A 149 -7.96 -8.04 -3.15
C GLY A 149 -6.91 -7.00 -2.77
N LEU A 150 -6.17 -7.26 -1.69
CA LEU A 150 -4.99 -6.49 -1.29
C LEU A 150 -4.00 -6.51 -2.47
N ASN A 151 -3.85 -5.41 -3.20
CA ASN A 151 -3.08 -5.40 -4.44
C ASN A 151 -1.59 -5.19 -4.18
N LEU A 152 -1.00 -6.05 -3.33
CA LEU A 152 0.44 -6.17 -3.09
C LEU A 152 1.23 -6.57 -4.36
N GLN A 153 0.76 -6.26 -5.57
CA GLN A 153 1.31 -6.72 -6.83
C GLN A 153 1.74 -5.61 -7.79
N LYS A 154 1.60 -4.33 -7.44
CA LYS A 154 1.84 -3.24 -8.40
C LYS A 154 3.00 -2.32 -8.05
N ASN A 155 4.20 -2.88 -8.15
CA ASN A 155 5.40 -2.06 -8.36
C ASN A 155 6.17 -2.54 -9.59
N SER A 156 5.45 -2.62 -10.72
CA SER A 156 6.02 -2.90 -12.04
C SER A 156 5.88 -1.73 -13.04
N VAL A 157 5.31 -0.60 -12.64
CA VAL A 157 5.23 0.60 -13.50
C VAL A 157 5.51 1.87 -12.70
N ALA A 158 6.78 2.09 -12.38
CA ALA A 158 7.38 3.41 -12.15
C ALA A 158 8.88 3.32 -12.49
#